data_AF-A0A6V7WQ42-F1
#
_entry.id   AF-A0A6V7WQ42-F1
#
_cell.length_a   1.000
_cell.length_b   1.000
_cell.length_c   1.000
_cell.angle_alpha   90.00
_cell.angle_beta   90.00
_cell.angle_gamma   90.00
#
_symmetry.space_group_name_H-M   'P 1'
#
loop_
_entity.id
_entity.type
_entity.pdbx_description
1 polymer ?
#
loop_
_entity_poly.entity_id
_entity_poly.type
_entity_poly.pdbx_seq_one_letter_code
_entity_poly.pdbx_strand_id
1 'polypeptide(L)' 'MKYTQFFIQAFSFLALTKICYSAEASKPEYLSIEGFQNCTGSKTISTYEIYCLPEIQNGSCTNSSWEALHVN' A
#
# COMPACT_ATOMS: atom_id res chain seq x y z
N MET A 1 17.37 33.08 -31.90
CA MET A 1 16.44 33.29 -30.77
C MET A 1 15.67 32.00 -30.52
N LYS A 2 15.69 31.52 -29.27
CA LYS A 2 14.69 30.62 -28.65
C LYS A 2 14.34 29.28 -29.33
N TYR A 3 15.30 28.40 -29.63
CA TYR A 3 14.92 27.01 -29.97
C TYR A 3 15.76 25.95 -29.25
N THR A 4 17.05 26.21 -29.02
CA THR A 4 17.93 25.25 -28.31
C THR A 4 17.70 25.19 -26.79
N GLN A 5 17.00 26.17 -26.20
CA GLN A 5 16.76 26.23 -24.75
C GLN A 5 15.50 25.45 -24.30
N PHE A 6 14.57 25.13 -25.22
CA PHE A 6 13.37 24.37 -24.89
C PHE A 6 13.62 22.86 -24.81
N PHE A 7 14.58 22.32 -25.57
CA PHE A 7 14.87 20.88 -25.55
C PHE A 7 15.54 20.42 -24.26
N ILE A 8 16.40 21.24 -23.66
CA ILE A 8 17.10 20.87 -22.42
C ILE A 8 16.12 20.88 -21.23
N GLN A 9 15.04 21.67 -21.27
CA GLN A 9 14.02 21.66 -20.22
C GLN A 9 13.09 20.44 -20.31
N ALA A 10 12.91 19.81 -21.47
CA ALA A 10 12.11 18.57 -21.57
C ALA A 10 12.90 17.34 -21.06
N PHE A 11 14.22 17.30 -21.28
CA PHE A 11 15.06 16.18 -20.84
C PHE A 11 15.32 16.17 -19.32
N SER A 12 15.32 17.33 -18.67
CA SER A 12 15.51 17.41 -17.21
C SER A 12 14.28 16.98 -16.40
N PHE A 13 13.08 17.00 -16.99
CA PHE A 13 11.86 16.55 -16.30
C PHE A 13 11.67 15.03 -16.31
N LEU A 14 12.30 14.32 -17.26
CA LEU A 14 12.22 12.85 -17.35
C LEU A 14 13.10 12.12 -16.33
N ALA A 15 14.00 12.83 -15.64
CA ALA A 15 14.83 12.27 -14.57
C ALA A 15 14.12 12.24 -13.19
N LEU A 16 13.08 13.06 -12.99
CA LEU A 16 12.35 13.13 -11.70
C LEU A 16 11.25 12.08 -11.57
N THR A 17 10.75 11.52 -12.67
CA THR A 17 9.67 10.51 -12.66
C THR A 17 10.14 9.11 -12.27
N LYS A 18 11.46 8.88 -12.10
CA LYS A 18 12.02 7.58 -11.71
C LYS A 18 12.48 7.49 -10.25
N ILE A 19 12.24 8.50 -9.42
CA ILE A 19 12.73 8.50 -8.03
C ILE A 19 11.83 7.67 -7.09
N CYS A 20 10.59 7.32 -7.47
CA CYS A 20 9.66 6.60 -6.59
C CYS A 20 9.44 5.11 -6.94
N TYR A 21 10.10 4.55 -7.96
CA TYR A 21 9.94 3.12 -8.27
C TYR A 21 11.01 2.30 -7.52
N SER A 22 10.79 2.08 -6.23
CA SER A 22 11.51 1.06 -5.48
C SER A 22 11.06 -0.31 -5.96
N ALA A 23 12.00 -1.12 -6.44
CA ALA A 23 11.77 -2.54 -6.69
C ALA A 23 11.11 -3.18 -5.46
N GLU A 24 9.95 -3.81 -5.70
CA GLU A 24 9.12 -4.60 -4.79
C GLU A 24 9.32 -4.36 -3.27
N ALA A 25 8.73 -3.30 -2.72
CA ALA A 25 8.06 -3.51 -1.44
C ALA A 25 6.89 -4.45 -1.71
N SER A 26 7.13 -5.77 -1.62
CA SER A 26 6.09 -6.77 -1.84
C SER A 26 4.90 -6.42 -0.95
N LYS A 27 3.75 -6.19 -1.58
CA LYS A 27 2.48 -5.96 -0.88
C LYS A 27 2.33 -7.03 0.22
N PRO A 28 2.01 -6.65 1.46
CA PRO A 28 1.73 -7.62 2.51
C PRO A 28 0.72 -8.66 2.06
N GLU A 29 0.98 -9.93 2.35
CA GLU A 29 0.17 -11.06 1.89
C GLU A 29 -1.29 -10.96 2.35
N TYR A 30 -1.51 -10.50 3.59
CA TYR A 30 -2.83 -10.37 4.17
C TYR A 30 -3.77 -9.45 3.38
N LEU A 31 -3.24 -8.51 2.61
CA LEU A 31 -4.04 -7.62 1.77
C LEU A 31 -4.67 -8.35 0.56
N SER A 32 -4.28 -9.59 0.31
CA SER A 32 -4.86 -10.45 -0.72
C SER A 32 -5.95 -11.37 -0.17
N ILE A 33 -6.14 -11.42 1.15
CA ILE A 33 -7.22 -12.19 1.79
C ILE A 33 -8.53 -11.45 1.57
N GLU A 34 -9.50 -12.13 0.94
CA GLU A 34 -10.83 -11.57 0.74
C GLU A 34 -11.49 -11.27 2.09
N GLY A 35 -12.03 -10.05 2.21
CA GLY A 35 -12.75 -9.62 3.42
C GLY A 35 -11.86 -9.37 4.64
N PHE A 36 -10.53 -9.22 4.50
CA PHE A 36 -9.64 -8.96 5.64
C PHE A 36 -10.05 -7.71 6.45
N GLN A 37 -10.65 -6.71 5.78
CA GLN A 37 -11.13 -5.48 6.43
C GLN A 37 -12.24 -5.74 7.44
N ASN A 38 -13.01 -6.82 7.29
CA ASN A 38 -14.05 -7.20 8.25
C ASN A 38 -13.44 -7.80 9.53
N CYS A 39 -12.20 -8.29 9.43
CA CYS A 39 -11.45 -8.92 10.50
C CYS A 39 -10.49 -7.94 11.19
N THR A 40 -10.10 -6.85 10.53
CA THR A 40 -9.15 -5.85 11.07
C THR A 40 -9.82 -4.53 11.38
N GLY A 41 -9.42 -3.86 12.45
CA GLY A 41 -9.70 -2.42 12.64
C GLY A 41 -8.62 -1.57 11.97
N SER A 42 -8.93 -0.32 11.62
CA SER A 42 -7.91 0.62 11.14
C SER A 42 -7.70 1.80 12.07
N LYS A 43 -6.48 2.35 12.06
CA LYS A 43 -6.13 3.58 12.79
C LYS A 43 -5.25 4.45 11.89
N THR A 44 -5.56 5.73 11.81
CA THR A 44 -4.71 6.71 11.15
C THR A 44 -3.70 7.27 12.16
N ILE A 45 -2.42 7.20 11.82
CA ILE A 45 -1.33 7.80 12.59
C ILE A 45 -0.65 8.84 11.70
N SER A 46 -1.00 10.11 11.92
CA SER A 46 -0.49 11.25 11.14
C SER A 46 -0.72 11.08 9.63
N THR A 47 0.26 10.59 8.88
CA THR A 47 0.26 10.47 7.42
C THR A 47 0.01 9.06 6.90
N TYR A 48 -0.12 8.06 7.78
CA TYR A 48 -0.33 6.67 7.37
C TYR A 48 -1.49 6.00 8.10
N GLU A 49 -2.05 4.96 7.50
CA GLU A 49 -3.08 4.11 8.07
C GLU A 49 -2.47 2.75 8.43
N ILE A 50 -2.83 2.24 9.60
CA ILE A 50 -2.50 0.88 10.04
C ILE A 50 -3.76 0.04 10.14
N TYR A 51 -3.65 -1.24 9.81
CA TYR A 51 -4.66 -2.25 10.07
C TYR A 51 -4.20 -3.13 11.22
N CYS A 52 -5.04 -3.30 12.24
CA CYS A 52 -4.77 -4.11 13.41
C CYS A 52 -5.72 -5.31 13.43
N LEU A 53 -5.16 -6.51 13.55
CA LEU A 53 -5.93 -7.71 13.86
C LEU A 53 -6.31 -7.66 15.36
N PRO A 54 -7.61 -7.72 15.72
CA PRO A 54 -8.04 -7.77 17.11
C PRO A 54 -7.65 -9.11 17.75
N GLU A 55 -7.68 -9.18 19.08
CA GLU A 55 -7.34 -10.40 19.82
C GLU A 55 -8.40 -11.50 19.67
N ILE A 56 -9.65 -11.11 19.41
CA ILE A 56 -10.80 -12.02 19.34
C ILE A 56 -11.53 -11.78 18.01
N GLN A 57 -11.94 -12.89 17.36
CA GLN A 57 -12.73 -12.84 16.13
C GLN A 57 -14.07 -12.14 16.38
N ASN A 58 -14.39 -11.16 15.53
CA ASN A 58 -15.71 -10.52 15.55
C ASN A 58 -16.70 -11.30 14.65
N GLY A 59 -17.99 -11.06 14.82
CA GLY A 59 -19.03 -11.76 14.03
C GLY A 59 -19.09 -11.36 12.55
N SER A 60 -18.47 -10.23 12.17
CA SER A 60 -18.40 -9.77 10.78
C SER A 60 -17.28 -10.46 9.97
N CYS A 61 -16.32 -11.08 10.64
CA CYS A 61 -15.20 -11.77 10.04
C CYS A 61 -15.53 -13.25 9.81
N THR A 62 -15.37 -13.72 8.56
CA THR A 62 -15.56 -15.14 8.25
C THR A 62 -14.45 -15.98 8.88
N ASN A 63 -14.76 -17.23 9.27
CA ASN A 63 -13.75 -18.14 9.82
C ASN A 63 -12.58 -18.35 8.86
N SER A 64 -12.85 -18.48 7.56
CA SER A 64 -11.79 -18.65 6.54
C SER A 64 -10.86 -17.45 6.46
N SER A 65 -11.40 -16.23 6.48
CA SER A 65 -10.56 -15.02 6.47
C SER A 65 -9.81 -14.84 7.79
N TRP A 66 -10.44 -15.19 8.92
CA TRP A 66 -9.83 -15.13 10.24
C TRP A 66 -8.64 -16.07 10.36
N GLU A 67 -8.81 -17.33 9.96
CA GLU A 67 -7.75 -18.35 9.95
C GLU A 67 -6.60 -17.94 9.04
N ALA A 68 -6.89 -17.41 7.84
CA ALA A 68 -5.86 -16.95 6.92
C ALA A 68 -5.06 -15.73 7.42
N LEU A 69 -5.63 -14.91 8.30
CA LEU A 69 -4.96 -13.75 8.91
C LEU A 69 -4.10 -14.10 10.12
N HIS A 70 -4.35 -15.26 10.75
CA HIS A 70 -3.50 -15.74 11.83
C HIS A 70 -2.26 -16.38 11.21
N VAL A 71 -1.15 -15.68 11.32
CA VAL A 71 0.17 -16.20 10.97
C VAL A 71 0.38 -17.50 11.77
N ASN A 72 0.53 -18.61 11.05
CA ASN A 72 0.88 -19.91 11.62
C ASN A 72 2.27 -19.84 12.27
#